data_AF-A0A1Z5KH62-F1
#
_entry.id   AF-A0A1Z5KH62-F1
#
_cell.length_a   1.000
_cell.length_b   1.000
_cell.length_c   1.000
_cell.angle_alpha   90.00
_cell.angle_beta   90.00
_cell.angle_gamma   90.00
#
_symmetry.space_group_name_H-M   'P 1'
#
loop_
_entity.id
_entity.type
_entity.pdbx_description
1 polymer ?
#
loop_
_entity_poly.entity_id
_entity_poly.type
_entity_poly.pdbx_seq_one_letter_code
_entity_poly.pdbx_strand_id
1 'polypeptide(L)'
;MRLLAFFHVLWLLIGDEMRTTQALANTNRRRQLLWGFITSAPLLASPAHAVCTWGVLSEDCIGVYKMPDSSAPTSMDVSTARSSLIEQRQRIDTVRSNILSGNLVQGGLELLKVVPKINKAGKSLIPMDIDGSSAVSGLIVQRMEAQLEEINGLLGQADVSIGQGMRGEMGSVTVAQLTIIRDLQDAQNLLDDFLALASK
;
A
#
# COMPACT_ATOMS: atom_id res chain seq x y z
N MET A 1 11.16 48.73 11.50
CA MET A 1 11.42 47.62 12.46
C MET A 1 10.17 47.05 13.16
N ARG A 2 8.93 47.43 12.80
CA ARG A 2 7.70 46.84 13.40
C ARG A 2 7.01 45.74 12.57
N LEU A 3 7.43 45.50 11.32
CA LEU A 3 6.83 44.47 10.45
C LEU A 3 7.30 43.04 10.76
N LEU A 4 8.51 42.85 11.31
CA LEU A 4 9.04 41.51 11.59
C LEU A 4 8.38 40.83 12.80
N ALA A 5 7.77 41.60 13.70
CA ALA A 5 7.07 41.05 14.87
C ALA A 5 5.73 40.39 14.50
N PHE A 6 5.06 40.82 13.43
CA PHE A 6 3.77 40.27 13.01
C PHE A 6 3.91 38.89 12.35
N PHE A 7 4.99 38.65 11.59
CA PHE A 7 5.21 37.35 10.95
C PHE A 7 5.51 36.23 11.96
N HIS A 8 6.17 36.55 13.08
CA HIS A 8 6.53 35.55 14.08
C HIS A 8 5.34 35.08 14.93
N VAL A 9 4.36 35.95 15.16
CA VAL A 9 3.11 35.62 15.87
C VAL A 9 2.15 34.85 14.96
N LEU A 10 2.09 35.21 13.67
CA LEU A 10 1.25 34.49 12.69
C LEU A 10 1.79 33.06 12.41
N TRP A 11 3.11 32.86 12.43
CA TRP A 11 3.71 31.52 12.29
C TRP A 11 3.44 30.62 13.51
N LEU A 12 3.37 31.18 14.72
CA LEU A 12 3.04 30.43 15.93
C LEU A 12 1.57 30.02 16.00
N LEU A 13 0.65 30.82 15.45
CA LEU A 13 -0.78 30.48 15.40
C LEU A 13 -1.13 29.41 14.36
N ILE A 14 -0.41 29.35 13.24
CA ILE A 14 -0.64 28.32 12.20
C ILE A 14 0.04 26.99 12.57
N GLY A 15 1.09 27.02 13.40
CA GLY A 15 1.86 25.83 13.79
C GLY A 15 1.21 24.90 14.82
N ASP A 16 0.22 25.39 15.58
CA ASP A 16 -0.40 24.63 16.67
C ASP A 16 -1.66 23.87 16.24
N GLU A 17 -2.31 24.30 15.16
CA GLU A 17 -3.55 23.67 14.66
C GLU A 17 -3.29 22.41 13.80
N MET A 18 -2.03 22.18 13.39
CA MET A 18 -1.63 20.95 12.67
C MET A 18 -1.09 19.83 13.56
N ARG A 19 -0.90 20.05 14.87
CA ARG A 19 -0.36 18.99 15.77
C ARG A 19 -1.43 18.17 16.48
N THR A 20 -2.67 18.62 16.54
CA THR A 20 -3.75 17.89 17.22
C THR A 20 -4.51 16.91 16.33
N THR A 21 -4.26 16.88 15.01
CA THR A 21 -4.95 15.95 14.09
C THR A 21 -4.19 14.65 13.80
N GLN A 22 -2.90 14.53 14.16
CA GLN A 22 -2.13 13.29 13.95
C GLN A 22 -2.16 12.29 15.13
N ALA A 23 -2.63 12.70 16.32
CA ALA A 23 -2.65 11.83 17.51
C ALA A 23 -3.91 10.96 17.67
N LEU A 24 -4.88 11.01 16.73
CA LEU A 24 -6.13 10.25 16.79
C LEU A 24 -6.36 9.29 15.62
N ALA A 25 -5.37 9.14 14.72
CA ALA A 25 -5.51 8.30 13.53
C ALA A 25 -5.22 6.79 13.75
N ASN A 26 -4.74 6.38 14.94
CA ASN A 26 -4.29 5.00 15.16
C ASN A 26 -4.96 4.29 16.36
N THR A 27 -6.24 4.56 16.64
CA THR A 27 -6.98 3.86 17.71
C THR A 27 -8.42 3.50 17.36
N ASN A 28 -8.79 3.55 16.08
CA ASN A 28 -10.17 3.33 15.62
C ASN A 28 -10.36 2.08 14.74
N ARG A 29 -9.70 0.96 15.10
CA ARG A 29 -9.88 -0.35 14.42
C ARG A 29 -10.61 -1.42 15.25
N ARG A 30 -11.12 -1.12 16.46
CA ARG A 30 -11.65 -2.18 17.37
C ARG A 30 -12.97 -1.89 18.11
N ARG A 31 -13.80 -0.93 17.70
CA ARG A 31 -15.09 -0.68 18.38
C ARG A 31 -16.26 -0.32 17.46
N GLN A 32 -16.56 -1.16 16.46
CA GLN A 32 -17.86 -1.14 15.78
C GLN A 32 -18.43 -2.55 15.54
N LEU A 33 -18.33 -3.42 16.54
CA LEU A 33 -19.11 -4.64 16.61
C LEU A 33 -19.90 -4.62 17.91
N LEU A 34 -21.08 -4.00 17.86
CA LEU A 34 -22.26 -4.28 18.69
C LEU A 34 -23.24 -3.13 18.46
N TRP A 35 -24.52 -3.49 18.27
CA TRP A 35 -25.70 -2.64 18.02
C TRP A 35 -26.06 -2.42 16.54
N GLY A 36 -26.86 -3.34 16.00
CA GLY A 36 -27.54 -3.18 14.73
C GLY A 36 -28.44 -4.37 14.44
N PHE A 37 -29.70 -4.24 14.80
CA PHE A 37 -30.73 -5.27 14.86
C PHE A 37 -30.97 -6.06 13.56
N ILE A 38 -31.29 -7.34 13.77
CA ILE A 38 -31.81 -8.31 12.80
C ILE A 38 -33.19 -7.84 12.33
N THR A 39 -33.30 -7.36 11.09
CA THR A 39 -34.55 -7.39 10.32
C THR A 39 -34.36 -8.32 9.13
N SER A 40 -34.86 -9.54 9.27
CA SER A 40 -34.89 -10.57 8.25
C SER A 40 -35.91 -10.20 7.16
N ALA A 41 -35.44 -9.57 6.09
CA ALA A 41 -36.17 -9.51 4.82
C ALA A 41 -35.80 -10.74 3.96
N PRO A 42 -36.74 -11.36 3.25
CA PRO A 42 -36.45 -12.46 2.33
C PRO A 42 -35.64 -11.93 1.14
N LEU A 43 -34.38 -12.35 1.05
CA LEU A 43 -33.49 -12.10 -0.07
C LEU A 43 -34.07 -12.77 -1.34
N LEU A 44 -34.39 -11.96 -2.35
CA LEU A 44 -34.30 -12.43 -3.73
C LEU A 44 -32.87 -12.92 -3.93
N ALA A 45 -32.71 -14.22 -4.18
CA ALA A 45 -31.42 -14.84 -4.44
C ALA A 45 -30.81 -14.23 -5.70
N SER A 46 -29.98 -13.22 -5.52
CA SER A 46 -29.04 -12.76 -6.54
C SER A 46 -28.10 -13.93 -6.86
N PRO A 47 -27.72 -14.15 -8.13
CA PRO A 47 -26.82 -15.23 -8.51
C PRO A 47 -25.56 -15.19 -7.63
N ALA A 48 -25.25 -16.31 -7.00
CA ALA A 48 -24.07 -16.45 -6.15
C ALA A 48 -22.82 -16.23 -7.02
N HIS A 49 -22.25 -15.03 -6.94
CA HIS A 49 -20.96 -14.71 -7.55
C HIS A 49 -19.93 -15.66 -6.94
N ALA A 50 -19.23 -16.37 -7.81
CA ALA A 50 -18.31 -17.43 -7.44
C ALA A 50 -17.29 -16.95 -6.40
N VAL A 51 -17.13 -17.73 -5.32
CA VAL A 51 -15.99 -17.58 -4.41
C VAL A 51 -14.74 -17.90 -5.20
N CYS A 52 -13.93 -16.88 -5.43
CA CYS A 52 -12.70 -17.01 -6.19
C CYS A 52 -11.73 -17.95 -5.47
N THR A 53 -11.55 -19.12 -6.06
CA THR A 53 -10.56 -20.08 -5.61
C THR A 53 -9.17 -19.65 -6.07
N TRP A 54 -8.15 -20.10 -5.32
CA TRP A 54 -6.76 -19.66 -5.48
C TRP A 54 -6.27 -19.87 -6.92
N GLY A 55 -5.76 -18.81 -7.57
CA GLY A 55 -5.08 -18.88 -8.86
C GLY A 55 -5.92 -18.50 -10.10
N VAL A 56 -7.18 -18.07 -9.94
CA VAL A 56 -8.01 -17.61 -11.06
C VAL A 56 -7.83 -16.11 -11.27
N LEU A 57 -7.15 -15.73 -12.35
CA LEU A 57 -7.05 -14.35 -12.84
C LEU A 57 -8.32 -13.99 -13.63
N SER A 58 -9.46 -13.89 -12.94
CA SER A 58 -10.70 -13.32 -13.49
C SER A 58 -10.86 -11.89 -12.99
N GLU A 59 -11.44 -11.00 -13.80
CA GLU A 59 -11.82 -9.63 -13.38
C GLU A 59 -12.77 -9.64 -12.17
N ASP A 60 -13.51 -10.75 -11.97
CA ASP A 60 -14.40 -10.97 -10.84
C ASP A 60 -13.67 -11.41 -9.54
N CYS A 61 -12.36 -11.66 -9.60
CA CYS A 61 -11.58 -12.34 -8.56
C CYS A 61 -10.39 -11.54 -8.01
N ILE A 62 -10.57 -10.23 -7.90
CA ILE A 62 -9.62 -9.31 -7.29
C ILE A 62 -9.61 -9.50 -5.75
N GLY A 63 -8.43 -9.66 -5.13
CA GLY A 63 -8.26 -9.65 -3.67
C GLY A 63 -7.73 -10.92 -2.97
N VAL A 64 -7.39 -12.01 -3.69
CA VAL A 64 -6.76 -13.20 -3.06
C VAL A 64 -5.46 -13.56 -3.76
N TYR A 65 -4.36 -12.94 -3.32
CA TYR A 65 -3.02 -13.22 -3.84
C TYR A 65 -2.34 -14.32 -3.03
N LYS A 66 -2.13 -15.49 -3.65
CA LYS A 66 -1.10 -16.43 -3.18
C LYS A 66 0.25 -15.82 -3.57
N MET A 67 1.06 -15.45 -2.58
CA MET A 67 2.45 -15.14 -2.83
C MET A 67 3.12 -16.37 -3.46
N PRO A 68 3.79 -16.26 -4.61
CA PRO A 68 4.44 -17.41 -5.24
C PRO A 68 5.44 -18.05 -4.27
N ASP A 69 5.46 -19.39 -4.29
CA ASP A 69 6.27 -20.21 -3.39
C ASP A 69 7.75 -19.80 -3.42
N SER A 70 8.38 -19.81 -2.24
CA SER A 70 9.76 -19.36 -1.97
C SER A 70 10.88 -20.15 -2.67
N SER A 71 10.55 -21.01 -3.64
CA SER A 71 11.49 -21.92 -4.33
C SER A 71 12.01 -21.38 -5.67
N ALA A 72 11.60 -20.18 -6.09
CA ALA A 72 12.15 -19.55 -7.30
C ALA A 72 13.63 -19.18 -7.10
N PRO A 73 14.52 -19.45 -8.09
CA PRO A 73 15.95 -19.18 -7.96
C PRO A 73 16.20 -17.72 -7.64
N THR A 74 16.85 -17.50 -6.49
CA THR A 74 16.97 -16.23 -5.76
C THR A 74 18.08 -15.31 -6.25
N SER A 75 18.83 -15.65 -7.30
CA SER A 75 19.94 -14.81 -7.74
C SER A 75 19.52 -13.87 -8.88
N MET A 76 18.62 -12.92 -8.59
CA MET A 76 18.59 -11.67 -9.36
C MET A 76 19.77 -10.82 -8.88
N ASP A 77 20.58 -10.32 -9.81
CA ASP A 77 21.68 -9.42 -9.46
C ASP A 77 21.16 -8.18 -8.73
N VAL A 78 21.88 -7.74 -7.70
CA VAL A 78 21.49 -6.62 -6.82
C VAL A 78 21.27 -5.34 -7.62
N SER A 79 22.12 -5.09 -8.64
CA SER A 79 21.98 -3.91 -9.51
C SER A 79 20.68 -3.96 -10.33
N THR A 80 20.30 -5.15 -10.80
CA THR A 80 19.07 -5.38 -11.58
C THR A 80 17.83 -5.31 -10.69
N ALA A 81 17.90 -5.85 -9.48
CA ALA A 81 16.81 -5.74 -8.50
C ALA A 81 16.53 -4.27 -8.16
N ARG A 82 17.58 -3.48 -7.94
CA ARG A 82 17.45 -2.05 -7.65
C ARG A 82 16.84 -1.26 -8.81
N SER A 83 17.32 -1.46 -10.04
CA SER A 83 16.77 -0.77 -11.21
C SER A 83 15.30 -1.16 -11.45
N SER A 84 14.94 -2.43 -11.20
CA SER A 84 13.56 -2.90 -11.29
C SER A 84 12.64 -2.20 -10.27
N LEU A 85 13.08 -2.01 -9.03
CA LEU A 85 12.31 -1.29 -8.01
C LEU A 85 12.12 0.20 -8.36
N ILE A 86 13.14 0.86 -8.88
CA ILE A 86 13.03 2.26 -9.34
C ILE A 86 12.02 2.38 -10.49
N GLU A 87 12.02 1.44 -11.44
CA GLU A 87 11.00 1.39 -12.49
C GLU A 87 9.61 1.16 -11.90
N GLN A 88 9.46 0.24 -10.94
CA GLN A 88 8.17 -0.03 -10.30
C GLN A 88 7.64 1.18 -9.51
N ARG A 89 8.52 1.93 -8.87
CA ARG A 89 8.18 3.18 -8.19
C ARG A 89 7.52 4.19 -9.14
N GLN A 90 8.05 4.34 -10.36
CA GLN A 90 7.46 5.18 -11.40
C GLN A 90 6.12 4.61 -11.93
N ARG A 91 6.00 3.28 -12.00
CA ARG A 91 4.72 2.64 -12.37
C ARG A 91 3.63 2.89 -11.33
N ILE A 92 3.95 3.03 -10.04
CA ILE A 92 2.97 3.45 -9.04
C ILE A 92 2.44 4.86 -9.34
N ASP A 93 3.26 5.79 -9.85
CA ASP A 93 2.77 7.10 -10.30
C ASP A 93 1.77 6.98 -11.46
N THR A 94 2.00 6.02 -12.36
CA THR A 94 1.06 5.70 -13.45
C THR A 94 -0.27 5.16 -12.91
N VAL A 95 -0.23 4.26 -11.91
CA VAL A 95 -1.42 3.77 -11.20
C VAL A 95 -2.17 4.96 -10.60
N ARG A 96 -1.49 5.82 -9.84
CA ARG A 96 -2.09 7.02 -9.23
C ARG A 96 -2.76 7.93 -10.25
N SER A 97 -2.12 8.18 -11.40
CA SER A 97 -2.68 8.99 -12.48
C SER A 97 -3.97 8.39 -13.06
N ASN A 98 -4.01 7.06 -13.25
CA ASN A 98 -5.21 6.37 -13.71
C ASN A 98 -6.35 6.49 -12.68
N ILE A 99 -6.06 6.28 -11.40
CA ILE A 99 -7.02 6.41 -10.30
C ILE A 99 -7.56 7.84 -10.22
N LEU A 100 -6.70 8.86 -10.26
CA LEU A 100 -7.08 10.28 -10.27
C LEU A 100 -8.01 10.64 -11.42
N SER A 101 -7.80 10.02 -12.59
CA SER A 101 -8.64 10.22 -13.78
C SER A 101 -9.98 9.48 -13.71
N GLY A 102 -10.27 8.78 -12.61
CA GLY A 102 -11.48 7.97 -12.43
C GLY A 102 -11.42 6.58 -13.07
N ASN A 103 -10.28 6.21 -13.67
CA ASN A 103 -10.11 4.91 -14.32
C ASN A 103 -9.59 3.86 -13.32
N LEU A 104 -10.47 3.44 -12.42
CA LEU A 104 -10.16 2.45 -11.37
C LEU A 104 -9.74 1.10 -11.94
N VAL A 105 -10.36 0.66 -13.04
CA VAL A 105 -10.06 -0.62 -13.70
C VAL A 105 -8.61 -0.62 -14.22
N GLN A 106 -8.22 0.38 -15.01
CA GLN A 106 -6.85 0.47 -15.52
C GLN A 106 -5.83 0.66 -14.40
N GLY A 107 -6.18 1.42 -13.36
CA GLY A 107 -5.36 1.55 -12.15
C GLY A 107 -5.11 0.20 -11.48
N GLY A 108 -6.16 -0.59 -11.25
CA GLY A 108 -6.07 -1.94 -10.68
C GLY A 108 -5.24 -2.90 -11.53
N LEU A 109 -5.46 -2.91 -12.85
CA LEU A 109 -4.69 -3.75 -13.79
C LEU A 109 -3.20 -3.40 -13.82
N GLU A 110 -2.84 -2.13 -13.71
CA GLU A 110 -1.42 -1.75 -13.58
C GLU A 110 -0.84 -2.09 -12.21
N LEU A 111 -1.60 -1.88 -11.12
CA LEU A 111 -1.19 -2.26 -9.76
C LEU A 111 -0.87 -3.76 -9.66
N LEU A 112 -1.73 -4.59 -10.26
CA LEU A 112 -1.56 -6.04 -10.39
C LEU A 112 -0.22 -6.45 -11.02
N LYS A 113 0.34 -5.65 -11.93
CA LYS A 113 1.63 -5.90 -12.58
C LYS A 113 2.81 -5.47 -11.71
N VAL A 114 2.60 -4.46 -10.86
CA VAL A 114 3.64 -3.82 -10.03
C VAL A 114 3.95 -4.65 -8.79
N VAL A 115 2.93 -5.08 -8.05
CA VAL A 115 3.07 -5.80 -6.78
C VAL A 115 4.01 -7.02 -6.86
N PRO A 116 3.85 -7.97 -7.79
CA PRO A 116 4.72 -9.15 -7.84
C PRO A 116 6.16 -8.80 -8.18
N LYS A 117 6.39 -7.73 -8.95
CA LYS A 117 7.74 -7.26 -9.30
C LYS A 117 8.45 -6.62 -8.11
N ILE A 118 7.74 -5.80 -7.34
CA ILE A 118 8.26 -5.21 -6.10
C ILE A 118 8.65 -6.32 -5.12
N ASN A 119 7.77 -7.29 -4.89
CA ASN A 119 8.03 -8.38 -3.97
C ASN A 119 9.25 -9.22 -4.41
N LYS A 120 9.33 -9.57 -5.70
CA LYS A 120 10.46 -10.32 -6.24
C LYS A 120 11.78 -9.56 -6.09
N ALA A 121 11.82 -8.29 -6.51
CA ALA A 121 13.03 -7.49 -6.47
C ALA A 121 13.44 -7.11 -5.03
N GLY A 122 12.47 -6.81 -4.16
CA GLY A 122 12.70 -6.51 -2.75
C GLY A 122 13.32 -7.70 -2.00
N LYS A 123 12.80 -8.91 -2.21
CA LYS A 123 13.38 -10.14 -1.63
C LYS A 123 14.80 -10.42 -2.11
N SER A 124 15.13 -10.07 -3.36
CA SER A 124 16.49 -10.22 -3.90
C SER A 124 17.48 -9.21 -3.32
N LEU A 125 17.02 -8.07 -2.79
CA LEU A 125 17.88 -7.07 -2.15
C LEU A 125 18.15 -7.36 -0.67
N ILE A 126 17.29 -8.14 -0.02
CA ILE A 126 17.50 -8.53 1.37
C ILE A 126 18.60 -9.59 1.37
N PRO A 127 19.81 -9.29 1.89
CA PRO A 127 20.90 -10.25 1.88
C PRO A 127 20.51 -11.45 2.74
N MET A 128 20.66 -12.65 2.19
CA MET A 128 20.62 -13.87 3.00
C MET A 128 21.86 -13.82 3.88
N ASP A 129 21.65 -13.65 5.18
CA ASP A 129 22.72 -13.59 6.19
C ASP A 129 23.33 -14.99 6.32
N ILE A 130 24.34 -15.30 5.48
CA ILE A 130 24.95 -16.64 5.43
C ILE A 130 26.06 -16.77 6.47
N ASP A 131 26.70 -15.68 6.91
CA ASP A 131 27.83 -15.73 7.84
C ASP A 131 27.66 -14.67 8.93
N GLY A 132 27.05 -15.05 10.05
CA GLY A 132 26.61 -14.20 11.16
C GLY A 132 27.69 -13.35 11.84
N SER A 133 28.19 -12.32 11.15
CA SER A 133 29.41 -11.60 11.51
C SER A 133 29.13 -10.19 12.09
N SER A 134 27.90 -9.67 12.02
CA SER A 134 27.60 -8.42 12.73
C SER A 134 26.13 -8.30 13.16
N ALA A 135 25.91 -8.04 14.46
CA ALA A 135 24.58 -7.75 15.00
C ALA A 135 23.90 -6.55 14.32
N VAL A 136 24.70 -5.63 13.76
CA VAL A 136 24.21 -4.45 13.03
C VAL A 136 23.60 -4.85 11.68
N SER A 137 24.21 -5.79 10.96
CA SER A 137 23.70 -6.31 9.67
C SER A 137 22.34 -6.98 9.86
N GLY A 138 22.19 -7.78 10.91
CA GLY A 138 20.92 -8.44 11.23
C GLY A 138 19.78 -7.44 11.50
N LEU A 139 20.05 -6.33 12.19
CA LEU A 139 19.05 -5.28 12.41
C LEU A 139 18.63 -4.56 11.12
N ILE A 140 19.56 -4.37 10.18
CA ILE A 140 19.24 -3.79 8.87
C ILE A 140 18.36 -4.74 8.06
N VAL A 141 18.70 -6.03 8.02
CA VAL A 141 17.90 -7.07 7.35
C VAL A 141 16.48 -7.11 7.89
N GLN A 142 16.32 -7.18 9.22
CA GLN A 142 15.00 -7.16 9.87
C GLN A 142 14.20 -5.90 9.52
N ARG A 143 14.86 -4.74 9.46
CA ARG A 143 14.21 -3.48 9.09
C ARG A 143 13.77 -3.48 7.63
N MET A 144 14.59 -4.01 6.73
CA MET A 144 14.25 -4.13 5.30
C MET A 144 13.09 -5.09 5.09
N GLU A 145 13.09 -6.24 5.78
CA GLU A 145 11.98 -7.20 5.76
C GLU A 145 10.67 -6.57 6.25
N ALA A 146 10.72 -5.87 7.38
CA ALA A 146 9.55 -5.17 7.93
C ALA A 146 9.00 -4.11 6.97
N GLN A 147 9.88 -3.30 6.35
CA GLN A 147 9.46 -2.32 5.36
C GLN A 147 8.85 -2.96 4.11
N LEU A 148 9.44 -4.06 3.62
CA LEU A 148 8.90 -4.76 2.45
C LEU A 148 7.52 -5.38 2.75
N GLU A 149 7.32 -5.94 3.95
CA GLU A 149 6.03 -6.44 4.40
C GLU A 149 5.00 -5.30 4.50
N GLU A 150 5.38 -4.15 5.05
CA GLU A 150 4.50 -2.98 5.16
C GLU A 150 4.10 -2.42 3.77
N ILE A 151 5.06 -2.31 2.84
CA ILE A 151 4.78 -1.94 1.45
C ILE A 151 3.76 -2.90 0.82
N ASN A 152 3.97 -4.22 0.97
CA ASN A 152 3.03 -5.21 0.44
C ASN A 152 1.64 -5.10 1.10
N GLY A 153 1.58 -4.79 2.40
CA GLY A 153 0.34 -4.55 3.12
C GLY A 153 -0.44 -3.35 2.56
N LEU A 154 0.24 -2.22 2.33
CA LEU A 154 -0.39 -1.03 1.76
C LEU A 154 -0.84 -1.24 0.31
N LEU A 155 -0.02 -1.91 -0.51
CA LEU A 155 -0.41 -2.20 -1.90
C LEU A 155 -1.58 -3.19 -1.97
N GLY A 156 -1.63 -4.17 -1.07
CA GLY A 156 -2.78 -5.07 -0.94
C GLY A 156 -4.05 -4.34 -0.45
N GLN A 157 -3.91 -3.40 0.48
CA GLN A 157 -5.01 -2.55 0.93
C GLN A 157 -5.53 -1.65 -0.19
N ALA A 158 -4.64 -1.10 -1.03
CA ALA A 158 -5.01 -0.32 -2.20
C ALA A 158 -5.81 -1.15 -3.22
N ASP A 159 -5.40 -2.41 -3.47
CA ASP A 159 -6.13 -3.33 -4.36
C ASP A 159 -7.55 -3.63 -3.84
N VAL A 160 -7.69 -3.94 -2.55
CA VAL A 160 -9.01 -4.12 -1.92
C VAL A 160 -9.88 -2.87 -2.09
N SER A 161 -9.31 -1.69 -1.83
CA SER A 161 -10.03 -0.42 -1.94
C SER A 161 -10.42 -0.10 -3.39
N ILE A 162 -9.59 -0.46 -4.38
CA ILE A 162 -9.94 -0.39 -5.81
C ILE A 162 -11.15 -1.28 -6.10
N GLY A 163 -11.12 -2.54 -5.65
CA GLY A 163 -12.23 -3.47 -5.84
C GLY A 163 -13.54 -2.97 -5.21
N GLN A 164 -13.47 -2.45 -3.98
CA GLN A 164 -14.62 -1.85 -3.30
C GLN A 164 -15.14 -0.60 -4.03
N GLY A 165 -14.23 0.24 -4.53
CA GLY A 165 -14.55 1.42 -5.33
C GLY A 165 -15.27 1.06 -6.63
N MET A 166 -14.81 0.01 -7.33
CA MET A 166 -15.43 -0.49 -8.55
C MET A 166 -16.84 -1.06 -8.33
N ARG A 167 -17.08 -1.70 -7.18
CA ARG A 167 -18.41 -2.22 -6.81
C ARG A 167 -19.35 -1.16 -6.21
N GLY A 168 -18.87 0.05 -5.98
CA GLY A 168 -19.64 1.13 -5.36
C GLY A 168 -19.84 0.99 -3.85
N GLU A 169 -19.07 0.11 -3.18
CA GLU A 169 -19.20 -0.17 -1.74
C GLU A 169 -18.70 0.99 -0.87
N MET A 170 -17.91 1.91 -1.43
CA MET A 170 -17.38 3.09 -0.73
C MET A 170 -18.30 4.32 -0.79
N GLY A 171 -19.52 4.16 -1.31
CA GLY A 171 -20.56 5.20 -1.38
C GLY A 171 -20.37 6.23 -2.50
N SER A 172 -19.14 6.75 -2.70
CA SER A 172 -18.82 7.59 -3.85
C SER A 172 -17.44 7.26 -4.43
N VAL A 173 -17.32 7.40 -5.75
CA VAL A 173 -16.06 7.16 -6.48
C VAL A 173 -14.95 8.07 -5.95
N THR A 174 -15.26 9.33 -5.62
CA THR A 174 -14.27 10.28 -5.09
C THR A 174 -13.69 9.84 -3.75
N VAL A 175 -14.51 9.30 -2.84
CA VAL A 175 -14.01 8.77 -1.55
C VAL A 175 -13.10 7.57 -1.78
N ALA A 176 -13.45 6.69 -2.72
CA ALA A 176 -12.58 5.58 -3.12
C ALA A 176 -11.23 6.08 -3.66
N GLN A 177 -11.25 7.01 -4.63
CA GLN A 177 -10.05 7.59 -5.22
C GLN A 177 -9.11 8.18 -4.16
N LEU A 178 -9.61 9.01 -3.24
CA LEU A 178 -8.80 9.63 -2.19
C LEU A 178 -8.15 8.59 -1.27
N THR A 179 -8.90 7.55 -0.90
CA THR A 179 -8.40 6.46 -0.05
C THR A 179 -7.28 5.70 -0.75
N ILE A 180 -7.52 5.27 -1.99
CA ILE A 180 -6.54 4.52 -2.80
C ILE A 180 -5.27 5.35 -3.02
N ILE A 181 -5.40 6.64 -3.35
CA ILE A 181 -4.25 7.51 -3.61
C ILE A 181 -3.39 7.69 -2.35
N ARG A 182 -4.02 7.77 -1.18
CA ARG A 182 -3.30 7.87 0.09
C ARG A 182 -2.50 6.60 0.36
N ASP A 183 -3.11 5.43 0.23
CA ASP A 183 -2.44 4.15 0.44
C ASP A 183 -1.25 3.97 -0.54
N LEU A 184 -1.45 4.34 -1.82
CA LEU A 184 -0.38 4.31 -2.82
C LEU A 184 0.75 5.30 -2.51
N GLN A 185 0.45 6.47 -1.98
CA GLN A 185 1.45 7.46 -1.60
C GLN A 185 2.26 7.01 -0.39
N ASP A 186 1.61 6.43 0.62
CA ASP A 186 2.28 5.86 1.79
C ASP A 186 3.20 4.69 1.37
N ALA A 187 2.74 3.84 0.44
CA ALA A 187 3.56 2.76 -0.13
C ALA A 187 4.78 3.29 -0.91
N GLN A 188 4.63 4.39 -1.67
CA GLN A 188 5.75 5.03 -2.38
C GLN A 188 6.79 5.58 -1.41
N ASN A 189 6.36 6.26 -0.35
CA ASN A 189 7.27 6.81 0.65
C ASN A 189 8.08 5.70 1.33
N LEU A 190 7.43 4.60 1.72
CA LEU A 190 8.11 3.43 2.28
C LEU A 190 9.06 2.76 1.27
N LEU A 191 8.69 2.71 -0.01
CA LEU A 191 9.56 2.18 -1.06
C LEU A 191 10.80 3.05 -1.27
N ASP A 192 10.65 4.37 -1.24
CA ASP A 192 11.77 5.32 -1.33
C ASP A 192 12.71 5.15 -0.11
N ASP A 193 12.16 4.98 1.10
CA ASP A 193 12.93 4.68 2.32
C ASP A 193 13.65 3.31 2.24
N PHE A 194 12.98 2.28 1.74
CA PHE A 194 13.55 0.95 1.53
C PHE A 194 14.73 1.01 0.56
N LEU A 195 14.59 1.74 -0.55
CA LEU A 195 15.66 1.96 -1.52
C LEU A 195 16.84 2.75 -0.93
N ALA A 196 16.57 3.68 -0.01
CA ALA A 196 17.62 4.41 0.70
C ALA A 196 18.40 3.49 1.66
N LEU A 197 17.73 2.57 2.36
CA LEU A 197 18.41 1.58 3.20
C LEU A 197 19.25 0.60 2.39
N ALA A 198 18.71 0.11 1.26
CA ALA A 198 19.41 -0.82 0.38
C ALA A 198 20.63 -0.22 -0.34
N SER A 199 20.82 1.10 -0.25
CA SER A 199 21.95 1.80 -0.85
C SER A 199 23.17 1.93 0.06
N LYS A 200 23.03 1.57 1.34
CA LYS A 200 24.09 1.62 2.36
C LYS A 200 24.86 0.30 2.38
#